data_AF-A0A9P7N5S1-F1
#
_entry.id   AF-A0A9P7N5S1-F1
#
_cell.length_a   1.000
_cell.length_b   1.000
_cell.length_c   1.000
_cell.angle_alpha   90.00
_cell.angle_beta   90.00
_cell.angle_gamma   90.00
#
_symmetry.space_group_name_H-M   'P 1'
#
loop_
_entity.id
_entity.type
_entity.pdbx_description
1 polymer ?
#
loop_
_entity_poly.entity_id
_entity_poly.type
_entity_poly.pdbx_seq_one_letter_code
_entity_poly.pdbx_strand_id
1 'polypeptide(L)'
;MQCFLTPKPSNESKTVRDEHLEEKGVSETLATDIQSNLQASLTPTYRIRNPLQGIPREQLMQDVELFAQQRGLQEQTALLKKGALVAQDPTNIHNIDGPEKLSAREVQILNEEVTHKWRMPMRLFLTIFTCSIGAAVQGWDQTGSNGANIFFPAYYGIGGSSTRDKIIVGLINAGPYIGSA
;
A
#
# COMPACT_ATOMS: atom_id res chain seq x y z
N MET A 1 58.21 9.19 -22.73
CA MET A 1 58.33 10.44 -23.51
C MET A 1 56.92 11.02 -23.63
N GLN A 2 56.72 12.22 -23.06
CA GLN A 2 55.61 13.21 -23.17
C GLN A 2 54.20 12.73 -23.60
N CYS A 3 53.17 12.81 -22.76
CA CYS A 3 52.40 13.99 -22.31
C CYS A 3 51.71 14.79 -23.42
N PHE A 4 50.37 14.69 -23.49
CA PHE A 4 49.47 15.81 -23.81
C PHE A 4 48.21 15.71 -22.93
N LEU A 5 47.72 16.86 -22.49
CA LEU A 5 46.79 17.09 -21.38
C LEU A 5 45.38 17.50 -21.86
N THR A 6 44.34 16.87 -21.28
CA THR A 6 43.01 17.41 -20.84
C THR A 6 41.92 17.81 -21.88
N PRO A 7 40.61 18.03 -21.53
CA PRO A 7 39.86 17.83 -20.26
C PRO A 7 38.42 17.20 -20.34
N LYS A 8 37.94 16.76 -19.16
CA LYS A 8 36.57 16.65 -18.54
C LYS A 8 35.41 15.81 -19.17
N PRO A 9 34.70 14.98 -18.38
CA PRO A 9 33.46 14.31 -18.79
C PRO A 9 32.23 15.24 -18.69
N SER A 10 31.40 15.25 -19.74
CA SER A 10 30.07 15.86 -19.73
C SER A 10 29.06 14.93 -19.06
N ASN A 11 28.45 15.44 -18.00
CA ASN A 11 27.34 14.83 -17.28
C ASN A 11 26.06 14.94 -18.13
N GLU A 12 25.68 13.87 -18.84
CA GLU A 12 24.35 13.78 -19.47
C GLU A 12 23.32 13.33 -18.42
N SER A 13 22.74 14.31 -17.74
CA SER A 13 21.50 14.12 -16.99
C SER A 13 20.38 13.75 -17.97
N LYS A 14 19.94 12.49 -17.95
CA LYS A 14 18.69 12.09 -18.59
C LYS A 14 17.52 12.72 -17.83
N THR A 15 16.94 13.74 -18.46
CA THR A 15 15.69 14.40 -18.09
C THR A 15 14.54 13.40 -18.07
N VAL A 16 14.11 13.00 -16.88
CA VAL A 16 12.80 12.36 -16.66
C VAL A 16 11.76 13.49 -16.76
N ARG A 17 10.87 13.39 -17.75
CA ARG A 17 9.69 14.25 -17.84
C ARG A 17 8.66 13.71 -16.85
N ASP A 18 8.58 14.33 -15.68
CA ASP A 18 7.47 14.16 -14.76
C ASP A 18 6.26 14.91 -15.32
N GLU A 19 5.23 14.16 -15.74
CA GLU A 19 3.92 14.74 -16.04
C GLU A 19 3.23 15.10 -14.71
N HIS A 20 3.15 16.40 -14.49
CA HIS A 20 2.47 17.07 -13.38
C HIS A 20 0.94 16.95 -13.55
N LEU A 21 0.32 16.02 -12.81
CA LEU A 21 -1.11 16.05 -12.54
C LEU A 21 -1.33 16.73 -11.18
N GLU A 22 -1.79 17.97 -11.22
CA GLU A 22 -2.23 18.73 -10.05
C GLU A 22 -3.48 18.09 -9.43
N GLU A 23 -3.31 17.40 -8.30
CA GLU A 23 -4.42 17.22 -7.37
C GLU A 23 -4.47 18.43 -6.42
N LYS A 24 -5.38 19.36 -6.70
CA LYS A 24 -5.64 20.51 -5.84
C LYS A 24 -6.39 20.08 -4.58
N GLY A 25 -5.73 20.22 -3.43
CA GLY A 25 -6.37 20.56 -2.16
C GLY A 25 -6.59 19.44 -1.16
N VAL A 26 -5.51 18.85 -0.64
CA VAL A 26 -5.54 18.15 0.66
C VAL A 26 -4.60 18.89 1.61
N SER A 27 -5.17 19.39 2.70
CA SER A 27 -4.59 20.25 3.73
C SER A 27 -3.14 19.88 4.10
N GLU A 28 -2.25 20.87 3.98
CA GLU A 28 -0.80 20.86 4.24
C GLU A 28 -0.43 20.28 5.63
N THR A 29 -1.37 20.31 6.57
CA THR A 29 -1.27 19.71 7.92
C THR A 29 -1.33 18.18 7.89
N LEU A 30 -2.19 17.55 7.08
CA LEU A 30 -2.30 16.08 7.01
C LEU A 30 -1.10 15.43 6.31
N ALA A 31 -0.55 16.11 5.31
CA ALA A 31 0.65 15.66 4.61
C ALA A 31 1.88 15.67 5.53
N THR A 32 1.99 16.68 6.40
CA THR A 32 3.10 16.80 7.36
C THR A 32 3.08 15.65 8.38
N ASP A 33 1.90 15.23 8.83
CA ASP A 33 1.73 14.10 9.76
C ASP A 33 2.04 12.75 9.09
N ILE A 34 1.66 12.55 7.82
CA ILE A 34 2.00 11.33 7.08
C ILE A 34 3.51 11.25 6.82
N GLN A 35 4.14 12.37 6.45
CA GLN A 35 5.57 12.45 6.16
C GLN A 35 6.43 12.14 7.41
N SER A 36 6.02 12.63 8.59
CA SER A 36 6.73 12.36 9.85
C SER A 36 6.60 10.89 10.29
N ASN A 37 5.48 10.23 9.98
CA ASN A 37 5.29 8.80 10.22
C ASN A 37 6.10 7.92 9.25
N LEU A 38 6.31 8.35 8.00
CA LEU A 38 7.12 7.64 7.00
C LEU A 38 8.64 7.76 7.26
N GLN A 39 9.12 8.92 7.71
CA GLN A 39 10.54 9.14 8.03
C GLN A 39 11.00 8.39 9.30
N ALA A 40 10.07 7.91 10.12
CA ALA A 40 10.34 7.10 11.32
C ALA A 40 10.60 5.60 11.04
N SER A 41 10.55 5.16 9.77
CA SER A 41 10.58 3.76 9.32
C SER A 41 11.93 3.02 9.52
N LEU A 42 12.98 3.68 10.01
CA LEU A 42 14.35 3.12 10.11
C LEU A 42 14.73 2.56 11.50
N THR A 43 13.80 2.38 12.44
CA THR A 43 14.10 1.82 13.77
C THR A 43 13.21 0.62 14.15
N PRO A 44 13.73 -0.39 14.89
CA PRO A 44 13.00 -1.63 15.22
C PRO A 44 11.82 -1.45 16.21
N THR A 45 11.53 -0.22 16.65
CA THR A 45 10.51 0.11 17.62
C THR A 45 9.54 1.16 17.09
N TYR A 46 9.14 1.05 15.83
CA TYR A 46 7.99 1.74 15.30
C TYR A 46 6.75 1.23 16.06
N ARG A 47 6.32 1.96 17.09
CA ARG A 47 4.96 1.81 17.63
C ARG A 47 4.09 2.78 16.86
N ILE A 48 3.15 2.25 16.09
CA ILE A 48 2.04 3.02 15.51
C ILE A 48 1.40 3.79 16.67
N ARG A 49 1.54 5.12 16.66
CA ARG A 49 0.87 5.98 17.63
C ARG A 49 -0.53 6.26 17.10
N ASN A 50 -1.53 6.17 17.97
CA ASN A 50 -2.89 6.51 17.60
C ASN A 50 -2.99 8.03 17.37
N PRO A 51 -3.33 8.50 16.16
CA PRO A 51 -3.37 9.93 15.84
C PRO A 51 -4.46 10.69 16.60
N LEU A 52 -5.49 10.00 17.11
CA LEU A 52 -6.56 10.61 17.89
C LEU A 52 -6.21 10.72 19.39
N GLN A 53 -5.12 10.08 19.83
CA GLN A 53 -4.75 10.03 21.23
C GLN A 53 -4.26 11.41 21.70
N GLY A 54 -4.86 11.90 22.79
CA GLY A 54 -4.49 13.18 23.40
C GLY A 54 -5.26 14.39 22.88
N ILE A 55 -6.12 14.23 21.85
CA ILE A 55 -7.02 15.29 21.40
C ILE A 55 -8.15 15.47 22.45
N PRO A 56 -8.40 16.69 22.94
CA PRO A 56 -9.51 16.96 23.85
C PRO A 56 -10.85 16.55 23.26
N ARG A 57 -11.75 16.02 24.08
CA ARG A 57 -13.05 15.50 23.65
C ARG A 57 -13.85 16.52 22.81
N GLU A 58 -13.93 17.77 23.24
CA GLU A 58 -14.66 18.82 22.53
C GLU A 58 -14.11 19.07 21.13
N GLN A 59 -12.78 19.17 21.02
CA GLN A 59 -12.09 19.34 19.75
C GLN A 59 -12.34 18.13 18.83
N LEU A 60 -12.25 16.91 19.36
CA LEU A 60 -12.54 15.70 18.60
C LEU A 60 -13.98 15.67 18.07
N MET A 61 -14.97 16.12 18.86
CA MET A 61 -16.36 16.16 18.41
C MET A 61 -16.57 17.20 17.30
N GLN A 62 -15.92 18.37 17.42
CA GLN A 62 -15.94 19.40 16.39
C GLN A 62 -15.29 18.92 15.09
N ASP A 63 -14.13 18.28 15.18
CA ASP A 63 -13.41 17.74 14.02
C ASP A 63 -14.25 16.68 13.28
N VAL A 64 -14.96 15.83 14.03
CA VAL A 64 -15.90 14.85 13.45
C VAL A 64 -17.08 15.51 12.75
N GLU A 65 -17.64 16.59 13.31
CA GLU A 65 -18.73 17.34 12.67
C GLU A 65 -18.26 18.01 11.37
N LEU A 66 -17.09 18.64 11.38
CA LEU A 66 -16.48 19.23 10.19
C LEU A 66 -16.20 18.16 9.14
N PHE A 67 -15.66 17.00 9.54
CA PHE A 67 -15.45 15.88 8.64
C PHE A 67 -16.76 15.39 8.02
N ALA A 68 -17.81 15.22 8.83
CA ALA A 68 -19.11 14.80 8.36
C ALA A 68 -19.72 15.81 7.38
N GLN A 69 -19.57 17.10 7.64
CA GLN A 69 -20.03 18.16 6.74
C GLN A 69 -19.26 18.14 5.41
N GLN A 70 -17.93 18.08 5.46
CA GLN A 70 -17.08 18.10 4.27
C GLN A 70 -17.29 16.87 3.37
N ARG A 71 -17.62 15.73 3.96
CA ARG A 71 -17.81 14.46 3.23
C ARG A 71 -19.29 14.15 2.93
N GLY A 72 -20.23 15.02 3.32
CA GLY A 72 -21.65 14.78 3.10
C GLY A 72 -22.23 13.63 3.95
N LEU A 73 -21.66 13.38 5.13
CA LEU A 73 -22.01 12.31 6.06
C LEU A 73 -22.78 12.82 7.29
N GLN A 74 -23.49 13.94 7.18
CA GLN A 74 -24.15 14.59 8.32
C GLN A 74 -25.16 13.66 9.02
N GLU A 75 -25.83 12.79 8.28
CA GLU A 75 -26.75 11.78 8.83
C GLU A 75 -26.06 10.77 9.75
N GLN A 76 -24.78 10.52 9.54
CA GLN A 76 -23.99 9.56 10.32
C GLN A 76 -23.13 10.22 11.41
N THR A 77 -23.24 11.54 11.61
CA THR A 77 -22.43 12.30 12.58
C THR A 77 -22.44 11.68 13.97
N ALA A 78 -23.62 11.26 14.46
CA ALA A 78 -23.74 10.62 15.78
C ALA A 78 -22.95 9.30 15.87
N LEU A 79 -22.95 8.49 14.81
CA LEU A 79 -22.18 7.25 14.74
C LEU A 79 -20.68 7.53 14.65
N LEU A 80 -20.29 8.53 13.85
CA LEU A 80 -18.90 8.96 13.71
C LEU A 80 -18.33 9.48 15.03
N LYS A 81 -19.10 10.22 15.82
CA LYS A 81 -18.69 10.71 17.14
C LYS A 81 -18.40 9.56 18.11
N LYS A 82 -19.30 8.57 18.17
CA LYS A 82 -19.08 7.34 18.93
C LYS A 82 -17.83 6.60 18.45
N GLY A 83 -17.71 6.42 17.14
CA GLY A 83 -16.56 5.74 16.51
C GLY A 83 -15.24 6.44 16.80
N ALA A 84 -15.21 7.77 16.80
CA ALA A 84 -14.02 8.56 17.11
C ALA A 84 -13.56 8.36 18.56
N LEU A 85 -14.50 8.28 19.52
CA LEU A 85 -14.17 8.00 20.93
C LEU A 85 -13.66 6.57 21.13
N VAL A 86 -14.29 5.59 20.47
CA VAL A 86 -13.81 4.20 20.48
C VAL A 86 -12.43 4.08 19.82
N ALA A 87 -12.20 4.81 18.73
CA ALA A 87 -10.91 4.82 18.04
C ALA A 87 -9.82 5.55 18.86
N GLN A 88 -10.17 6.58 19.64
CA GLN A 88 -9.24 7.30 20.50
C GLN A 88 -8.70 6.42 21.65
N ASP A 89 -9.58 5.64 22.30
CA ASP A 89 -9.19 4.69 23.35
C ASP A 89 -9.94 3.35 23.21
N PRO A 90 -9.43 2.42 22.40
CA PRO A 90 -10.08 1.12 22.16
C PRO A 90 -10.12 0.23 23.41
N THR A 91 -9.27 0.50 24.40
CA THR A 91 -9.19 -0.29 25.65
C THR A 91 -10.19 0.16 26.70
N ASN A 92 -10.74 1.37 26.54
CA ASN A 92 -11.55 2.02 27.57
C ASN A 92 -12.98 2.34 27.11
N ILE A 93 -13.53 1.48 26.25
CA ILE A 93 -14.88 1.62 25.68
C ILE A 93 -16.00 1.72 26.73
N HIS A 94 -15.76 1.21 27.95
CA HIS A 94 -16.73 1.24 29.04
C HIS A 94 -16.85 2.60 29.73
N ASN A 95 -15.83 3.47 29.60
CA ASN A 95 -15.79 4.80 30.23
C ASN A 95 -16.30 5.92 29.30
N ILE A 96 -16.88 5.56 28.15
CA ILE A 96 -17.51 6.53 27.25
C ILE A 96 -18.86 6.95 27.85
N ASP A 97 -18.89 8.15 28.43
CA ASP A 97 -20.07 8.74 29.05
C ASP A 97 -20.72 9.82 28.17
N GLY A 98 -21.94 10.25 28.51
CA GLY A 98 -22.64 11.36 27.84
C GLY A 98 -23.49 10.91 26.64
N PRO A 99 -23.77 11.82 25.68
CA PRO A 99 -24.63 11.53 24.54
C PRO A 99 -24.05 10.46 23.58
N GLU A 100 -22.74 10.27 23.58
CA GLU A 100 -22.04 9.26 22.77
C GLU A 100 -21.88 7.91 23.49
N LYS A 101 -22.56 7.68 24.61
CA LYS A 101 -22.50 6.40 25.34
C LYS A 101 -22.89 5.23 24.43
N LEU A 102 -22.09 4.17 24.48
CA LEU A 102 -22.37 2.93 23.78
C LEU A 102 -23.49 2.16 24.48
N SER A 103 -24.42 1.63 23.68
CA SER A 103 -25.41 0.68 24.14
C SER A 103 -24.76 -0.66 24.52
N ALA A 104 -25.44 -1.44 25.35
CA ALA A 104 -24.97 -2.77 25.75
C ALA A 104 -24.70 -3.68 24.53
N ARG A 105 -25.48 -3.52 23.46
CA ARG A 105 -25.30 -4.28 22.22
C ARG A 105 -24.03 -3.86 21.48
N GLU A 106 -23.76 -2.56 21.35
CA GLU A 106 -22.54 -2.04 20.72
C GLU A 106 -21.29 -2.50 21.47
N VAL A 107 -21.30 -2.44 22.81
CA VAL A 107 -20.20 -2.93 23.66
C VAL A 107 -19.98 -4.43 23.49
N GLN A 108 -21.05 -5.22 23.41
CA GLN A 108 -20.93 -6.66 23.16
C GLN A 108 -20.27 -6.94 21.80
N ILE A 109 -20.68 -6.24 20.75
CA ILE A 109 -20.13 -6.41 19.39
C ILE A 109 -18.63 -6.08 19.39
N LEU A 110 -18.22 -4.96 20.01
CA LEU A 110 -16.80 -4.59 20.11
C LEU A 110 -15.98 -5.64 20.86
N ASN A 111 -16.54 -6.23 21.94
CA ASN A 111 -15.90 -7.33 22.64
C ASN A 111 -15.82 -8.62 21.79
N GLU A 112 -16.86 -8.92 21.02
CA GLU A 112 -16.86 -10.04 20.08
C GLU A 112 -15.79 -9.87 19.00
N GLU A 113 -15.56 -8.66 18.49
CA GLU A 113 -14.51 -8.35 17.51
C GLU A 113 -13.10 -8.65 18.07
N VAL A 114 -12.84 -8.24 19.31
CA VAL A 114 -11.54 -8.49 19.97
C VAL A 114 -11.32 -9.98 20.25
N THR A 115 -12.38 -10.68 20.68
CA THR A 115 -12.31 -12.11 21.03
C THR A 115 -12.30 -13.02 19.79
N HIS A 116 -12.93 -12.60 18.70
CA HIS A 116 -13.09 -13.38 17.46
C HIS A 116 -12.46 -12.68 16.25
N LYS A 117 -11.18 -12.31 16.36
CA LYS A 117 -10.42 -11.56 15.32
C LYS A 117 -10.46 -12.19 13.93
N TRP A 118 -10.67 -13.50 13.83
CA TRP A 118 -10.67 -14.27 12.58
C TRP A 118 -12.07 -14.55 12.03
N ARG A 119 -13.13 -14.02 12.66
CA ARG A 119 -14.51 -14.20 12.22
C ARG A 119 -14.83 -13.24 11.08
N MET A 120 -14.31 -13.54 9.90
CA MET A 120 -14.56 -12.79 8.67
C MET A 120 -15.43 -13.59 7.68
N PRO A 121 -16.13 -12.95 6.74
CA PRO A 121 -16.90 -13.66 5.71
C PRO A 121 -16.00 -14.57 4.87
N MET A 122 -16.46 -15.80 4.58
CA MET A 122 -15.71 -16.77 3.74
C MET A 122 -15.33 -16.22 2.37
N ARG A 123 -16.10 -15.26 1.84
CA ARG A 123 -15.81 -14.56 0.58
C ARG A 123 -14.48 -13.79 0.62
N LEU A 124 -14.13 -13.17 1.76
CA LEU A 124 -12.87 -12.46 1.90
C LEU A 124 -11.68 -13.42 1.82
N PHE A 125 -11.77 -14.57 2.51
CA PHE A 125 -10.75 -15.60 2.44
C PHE A 125 -10.59 -16.16 1.02
N LEU A 126 -11.69 -16.39 0.31
CA LEU A 126 -11.66 -16.82 -1.09
C LEU A 126 -10.91 -15.82 -1.97
N THR A 127 -11.20 -14.53 -1.85
CA THR A 127 -10.51 -13.48 -2.62
C THR A 127 -9.02 -13.45 -2.30
N ILE A 128 -8.65 -13.42 -1.02
CA ILE A 128 -7.24 -13.40 -0.60
C ILE A 128 -6.50 -14.61 -1.17
N PHE A 129 -7.08 -15.80 -1.05
CA PHE A 129 -6.48 -17.02 -1.55
C PHE A 129 -6.32 -17.02 -3.07
N THR A 130 -7.36 -16.59 -3.80
CA THR A 130 -7.35 -16.53 -5.27
C THR A 130 -6.30 -15.54 -5.77
N CYS A 131 -6.26 -14.33 -5.19
CA CYS A 131 -5.24 -13.33 -5.50
C CYS A 131 -3.83 -13.82 -5.16
N SER A 132 -3.67 -14.52 -4.02
CA SER A 132 -2.38 -15.07 -3.59
C SER A 132 -1.88 -16.15 -4.55
N ILE A 133 -2.76 -17.02 -5.05
CA ILE A 133 -2.41 -17.99 -6.10
C ILE A 133 -1.98 -17.28 -7.37
N GLY A 134 -2.72 -16.26 -7.81
CA GLY A 134 -2.35 -15.48 -8.99
C GLY A 134 -0.95 -14.88 -8.87
N ALA A 135 -0.63 -14.28 -7.73
CA ALA A 135 0.69 -13.74 -7.44
C ALA A 135 1.78 -14.83 -7.40
N ALA A 136 1.48 -16.00 -6.83
CA ALA A 136 2.41 -17.12 -6.79
C ALA A 136 2.71 -17.67 -8.20
N VAL A 137 1.68 -17.82 -9.05
CA VAL A 137 1.83 -18.24 -10.45
C VAL A 137 2.65 -17.23 -11.24
N GLN A 138 2.43 -15.92 -11.03
CA GLN A 138 3.23 -14.87 -11.65
C GLN A 138 4.71 -14.98 -11.29
N GLY A 139 5.04 -15.17 -10.01
CA GLY A 139 6.43 -15.35 -9.57
C GLY A 139 7.06 -16.64 -10.10
N TRP A 140 6.28 -17.73 -10.17
CA TRP A 140 6.73 -19.00 -10.74
C TRP A 140 7.06 -18.86 -12.23
N ASP A 141 6.20 -18.22 -13.02
CA ASP A 141 6.40 -18.04 -14.46
C ASP A 141 7.66 -17.22 -14.77
N GLN A 142 7.86 -16.12 -14.04
CA GLN A 142 9.06 -15.29 -14.18
C GLN A 142 10.34 -16.07 -13.86
N THR A 143 10.34 -16.81 -12.74
CA THR A 143 11.52 -17.58 -12.31
C THR A 143 11.77 -18.79 -13.22
N GLY A 144 10.70 -19.44 -13.68
CA GLY A 144 10.75 -20.58 -14.59
C GLY A 144 11.33 -20.20 -15.95
N SER A 145 10.85 -19.11 -16.56
CA SER A 145 11.36 -18.62 -17.84
C SER A 145 12.83 -18.18 -17.74
N ASN A 146 13.20 -17.49 -16.65
CA ASN A 146 14.58 -17.12 -16.38
C ASN A 146 15.49 -18.35 -16.20
N GLY A 147 15.01 -19.39 -15.53
CA GLY A 147 15.75 -20.66 -15.39
C GLY A 147 15.90 -21.40 -16.70
N ALA A 148 14.83 -21.48 -17.51
CA ALA A 148 14.83 -22.16 -18.80
C ALA A 148 15.83 -21.52 -19.79
N ASN A 149 15.95 -20.19 -19.78
CA ASN A 149 16.87 -19.42 -20.62
C ASN A 149 18.35 -19.85 -20.51
N ILE A 150 18.72 -20.53 -19.42
CA ILE A 150 20.09 -21.04 -19.24
C ILE A 150 20.33 -22.29 -20.08
N PHE A 151 19.31 -23.13 -20.27
CA PHE A 151 19.48 -24.49 -20.80
C PHE A 151 18.90 -24.69 -22.20
N PHE A 152 17.73 -24.10 -22.50
CA PHE A 152 17.06 -24.38 -23.78
C PHE A 152 17.84 -23.85 -25.01
N PRO A 153 18.58 -22.72 -24.95
CA PRO A 153 19.27 -22.24 -26.15
C PRO A 153 20.35 -23.22 -26.63
N ALA A 154 21.07 -23.84 -25.70
CA ALA A 154 22.05 -24.87 -26.01
C ALA A 154 21.38 -26.17 -26.52
N TYR A 155 20.28 -26.58 -25.89
CA TYR A 155 19.56 -27.80 -26.26
C TYR A 155 18.98 -27.76 -27.68
N TYR A 156 18.40 -26.62 -28.09
CA TYR A 156 17.81 -26.45 -29.42
C TYR A 156 18.82 -25.97 -30.49
N GLY A 157 20.11 -25.85 -30.14
CA GLY A 157 21.13 -25.36 -31.07
C GLY A 157 20.98 -23.89 -31.46
N ILE A 158 20.30 -23.08 -30.63
CA ILE A 158 20.02 -21.65 -30.82
C ILE A 158 20.77 -20.76 -29.82
N GLY A 159 21.86 -21.26 -29.23
CA GLY A 159 22.70 -20.54 -28.27
C GLY A 159 23.81 -19.70 -28.91
N GLY A 160 23.79 -19.50 -30.23
CA GLY A 160 24.81 -18.76 -30.96
C GLY A 160 24.76 -17.24 -30.76
N SER A 161 25.81 -16.54 -31.17
CA SER A 161 25.89 -15.07 -31.12
C SER A 161 25.19 -14.37 -32.28
N SER A 162 24.66 -15.15 -33.24
CA SER A 162 23.96 -14.67 -34.43
C SER A 162 22.71 -13.87 -34.06
N THR A 163 22.40 -12.86 -34.85
CA THR A 163 21.17 -12.06 -34.71
C THR A 163 19.91 -12.94 -34.79
N ARG A 164 19.93 -13.97 -35.64
CA ARG A 164 18.81 -14.91 -35.80
C ARG A 164 18.52 -15.67 -34.49
N ASP A 165 19.56 -16.15 -33.82
CA ASP A 165 19.44 -16.97 -32.61
C ASP A 165 18.89 -16.14 -31.44
N LYS A 166 19.38 -14.89 -31.30
CA LYS A 166 18.87 -13.94 -30.31
C LYS A 166 17.41 -13.55 -30.54
N ILE A 167 17.00 -13.40 -31.80
CA ILE A 167 15.59 -13.14 -32.15
C ILE A 167 14.71 -14.32 -31.77
N ILE A 168 15.15 -15.56 -32.02
CA ILE A 168 14.39 -16.77 -31.67
C ILE A 168 14.28 -16.91 -30.15
N VAL A 169 15.36 -16.70 -29.39
CA VAL A 169 15.34 -16.72 -27.93
C VAL A 169 14.41 -15.63 -27.37
N GLY A 170 14.48 -14.41 -27.92
CA GLY A 170 13.58 -13.31 -27.53
C GLY A 170 12.11 -13.63 -27.83
N LEU A 171 11.83 -14.25 -28.98
CA LEU A 171 10.47 -14.65 -29.37
C LEU A 171 9.91 -15.74 -28.44
N ILE A 172 10.72 -16.72 -28.04
CA ILE A 172 10.32 -17.77 -27.09
C ILE A 172 9.95 -17.16 -25.73
N ASN A 173 10.75 -16.21 -25.23
CA ASN A 173 10.46 -15.51 -23.98
C ASN A 173 9.26 -14.58 -24.05
N ALA A 174 8.99 -14.00 -25.23
CA ALA A 174 7.82 -13.16 -25.46
C ALA A 174 6.54 -13.99 -25.68
N GLY A 175 6.66 -15.28 -25.99
CA GLY A 175 5.55 -16.19 -26.31
C GLY A 175 4.41 -16.19 -25.29
N PRO A 176 4.66 -16.32 -23.98
CA PRO A 176 3.62 -16.27 -22.95
C PRO A 176 2.81 -14.96 -22.99
N TYR A 177 3.49 -13.83 -23.20
CA TYR A 177 2.84 -12.52 -23.28
C TYR A 177 2.02 -12.35 -24.56
N ILE A 178 2.51 -12.87 -25.68
CA ILE A 178 1.79 -12.83 -26.97
C ILE A 178 0.55 -13.72 -26.93
N GLY A 179 0.63 -14.89 -26.31
CA GLY A 179 -0.50 -15.83 -26.20
C GLY A 179 -1.56 -15.43 -25.17
N SER A 180 -1.23 -14.50 -24.27
CA SER A 180 -2.17 -13.95 -23.29
C SER A 180 -2.98 -12.74 -23.78
N ALA A 181 -2.71 -12.26 -25.00
CA ALA A 181 -3.41 -11.14 -25.64
C ALA A 181 -4.73 -11.55 -26.30
#